data_AF-A0AAV5BQ82-F1
#
_entry.id   AF-A0AAV5BQ82-F1
#
_cell.length_a   1.000
_cell.length_b   1.000
_cell.length_c   1.000
_cell.angle_alpha   90.00
_cell.angle_beta   90.00
_cell.angle_gamma   90.00
#
_symmetry.space_group_name_H-M   'P 1'
#
loop_
_entity.id
_entity.type
_entity.pdbx_description
1 polymer ?
#
loop_
_entity_poly.entity_id
_entity_poly.type
_entity_poly.pdbx_seq_one_letter_code
_entity_poly.pdbx_strand_id
1 'polypeptide(L)'
;MSSEDSLKSLSLDYLNLLINGQAFSDVAFSVEGRLVHAHRCVLAARSLFFRKLFCGLDPNHPPSPSPASRGGGAPATPELVIPVSSIRYEVLVLVLQFLYSGQASVSAPKSGPLPGCGTRGCWHTRCGAAVDLALDTLAAARSFGVEQLALLVQVGNQYQFHGICS
;
A
#
# COMPACT_ATOMS: atom_id res chain seq x y z
N MET A 1 1.14 10.35 27.64
CA MET A 1 1.00 10.30 26.16
C MET A 1 -0.48 10.39 25.86
N SER A 2 -0.91 11.25 24.94
CA SER A 2 -2.31 11.29 24.52
C SER A 2 -2.64 10.03 23.72
N SER A 3 -3.91 9.59 23.72
CA SER A 3 -4.36 8.47 22.88
C SER A 3 -4.02 8.68 21.40
N GLU A 4 -4.05 9.92 20.92
CA GLU A 4 -3.67 10.28 19.56
C GLU A 4 -2.18 10.08 19.27
N ASP A 5 -1.31 10.35 20.25
CA ASP A 5 0.15 10.14 20.09
C ASP A 5 0.48 8.65 20.01
N SER A 6 -0.23 7.82 20.79
CA SER A 6 -0.09 6.38 20.75
C SER A 6 -0.49 5.80 19.38
N LEU A 7 -1.58 6.31 18.78
CA LEU A 7 -2.01 5.88 17.43
C LEU A 7 -1.03 6.31 16.34
N LYS A 8 -0.44 7.51 16.45
CA LYS A 8 0.61 7.99 15.54
C LYS A 8 1.89 7.17 15.66
N SER A 9 2.28 6.80 16.89
CA SER A 9 3.42 5.90 17.10
C SER A 9 3.17 4.55 16.45
N LEU A 10 1.99 3.96 16.70
CA LEU A 10 1.63 2.66 16.15
C LEU A 10 1.63 2.67 14.61
N SER A 11 1.07 3.70 13.98
CA SER A 11 1.06 3.80 12.52
C SER A 11 2.46 3.92 11.94
N LEU A 12 3.37 4.63 12.62
CA LEU A 12 4.78 4.73 12.24
C LEU A 12 5.50 3.40 12.40
N ASP A 13 5.25 2.65 13.48
CA ASP A 13 5.84 1.33 13.71
C ASP A 13 5.47 0.34 12.60
N TYR A 14 4.19 0.34 12.15
CA TYR A 14 3.77 -0.48 11.01
C TYR A 14 4.36 0.00 9.68
N LEU A 15 4.53 1.31 9.45
CA LEU A 15 5.23 1.79 8.25
C LEU A 15 6.70 1.38 8.26
N ASN A 16 7.36 1.43 9.43
CA ASN A 16 8.72 0.93 9.58
C ASN A 16 8.80 -0.57 9.30
N LEU A 17 7.79 -1.35 9.69
CA LEU A 17 7.68 -2.77 9.32
C LEU A 17 7.57 -2.96 7.80
N LEU A 18 6.81 -2.11 7.10
CA LEU A 18 6.69 -2.17 5.63
C LEU A 18 8.03 -1.84 4.93
N ILE A 19 8.78 -0.86 5.44
CA ILE A 19 10.00 -0.35 4.78
C ILE A 19 11.23 -1.18 5.15
N ASN A 20 11.41 -1.50 6.44
CA ASN A 20 12.62 -2.11 6.98
C ASN A 20 12.42 -3.57 7.42
N GLY A 21 11.17 -4.05 7.46
CA GLY A 21 10.81 -5.39 7.96
C GLY A 21 10.91 -6.51 6.94
N GLN A 22 11.64 -6.33 5.84
CA GLN A 22 11.72 -7.33 4.75
C GLN A 22 12.12 -8.74 5.25
N ALA A 23 12.97 -8.83 6.27
CA ALA A 23 13.38 -10.12 6.85
C ALA A 23 12.22 -10.94 7.45
N PHE A 24 11.08 -10.29 7.76
CA PHE A 24 9.87 -10.90 8.31
C PHE A 24 8.77 -11.08 7.25
N SER A 25 9.02 -10.68 6.00
CA SER A 25 8.04 -10.79 4.93
C SER A 25 7.84 -12.25 4.50
N ASP A 26 6.57 -12.65 4.41
CA ASP A 26 6.12 -13.99 3.99
C ASP A 26 5.43 -13.95 2.60
N VAL A 27 5.34 -12.77 2.00
CA VAL A 27 4.82 -12.57 0.64
C VAL A 27 5.52 -11.39 -0.03
N ALA A 28 5.64 -11.42 -1.35
CA ALA A 28 6.01 -10.26 -2.15
C ALA A 28 5.14 -10.12 -3.39
N PHE A 29 5.05 -8.91 -3.91
CA PHE A 29 4.39 -8.61 -5.18
C PHE A 29 5.44 -8.29 -6.24
N SER A 30 5.31 -8.88 -7.43
CA SER A 30 6.10 -8.50 -8.59
C SER A 30 5.31 -7.51 -9.43
N VAL A 31 5.77 -6.26 -9.50
CA VAL A 31 5.12 -5.16 -10.24
C VAL A 31 6.18 -4.39 -11.01
N GLU A 32 5.99 -4.18 -12.31
CA GLU A 32 6.96 -3.46 -13.18
C GLU A 32 8.41 -3.98 -13.06
N GLY A 33 8.58 -5.29 -12.87
CA GLY A 33 9.89 -5.93 -12.69
C GLY A 33 10.53 -5.72 -11.30
N ARG A 34 9.82 -5.09 -10.36
CA ARG A 34 10.25 -4.83 -8.98
C ARG A 34 9.53 -5.76 -8.01
N LEU A 35 10.24 -6.18 -6.96
CA LEU A 35 9.65 -6.93 -5.84
C LEU A 35 9.29 -5.98 -4.69
N VAL A 36 8.05 -6.08 -4.22
CA VAL A 36 7.55 -5.33 -3.06
C VAL A 36 7.18 -6.32 -1.97
N HIS A 37 7.97 -6.36 -0.89
CA HIS A 37 7.78 -7.26 0.23
C HIS A 37 6.64 -6.82 1.15
N ALA A 38 5.87 -7.78 1.68
CA ALA A 38 4.75 -7.53 2.56
C ALA A 38 4.49 -8.71 3.52
N HIS A 39 3.46 -8.56 4.36
CA HIS A 39 3.11 -9.50 5.43
C HIS A 39 1.65 -9.94 5.27
N ARG A 40 1.42 -11.25 5.04
CA ARG A 40 0.08 -11.82 4.80
C ARG A 40 -0.88 -11.50 5.94
N CYS A 41 -0.40 -11.51 7.18
CA CYS A 41 -1.20 -11.24 8.37
C CYS A 41 -1.80 -9.82 8.37
N VAL A 42 -1.00 -8.80 8.04
CA VAL A 42 -1.45 -7.41 7.94
C VAL A 42 -2.45 -7.27 6.80
N LEU A 43 -2.13 -7.81 5.62
CA LEU A 43 -2.97 -7.74 4.44
C LEU A 43 -4.33 -8.42 4.66
N ALA A 44 -4.37 -9.63 5.22
CA ALA A 44 -5.60 -10.39 5.49
C ALA A 44 -6.46 -9.78 6.61
N ALA A 45 -5.84 -9.08 7.56
CA ALA A 45 -6.55 -8.33 8.60
C ALA A 45 -7.26 -7.10 8.02
N ARG A 46 -6.67 -6.48 7.00
CA ARG A 46 -7.07 -5.15 6.48
C ARG A 46 -7.82 -5.21 5.16
N SER A 47 -7.87 -6.38 4.51
CA SER A 47 -8.58 -6.61 3.25
C SER A 47 -9.16 -8.02 3.19
N LEU A 48 -10.48 -8.10 2.94
CA LEU A 48 -11.15 -9.38 2.72
C LEU A 48 -10.73 -10.05 1.42
N PHE A 49 -10.31 -9.27 0.42
CA PHE A 49 -9.74 -9.81 -0.82
C PHE A 49 -8.46 -10.60 -0.50
N PHE A 50 -7.51 -9.98 0.21
CA PHE A 50 -6.25 -10.67 0.55
C PHE A 50 -6.50 -11.85 1.50
N ARG A 51 -7.45 -11.73 2.43
CA ARG A 51 -7.86 -12.87 3.26
C ARG A 51 -8.32 -14.05 2.41
N LYS A 52 -9.24 -13.84 1.47
CA LYS A 52 -9.73 -14.90 0.57
C LYS A 52 -8.63 -15.43 -0.33
N LEU A 53 -7.77 -14.55 -0.86
CA LEU A 53 -6.62 -14.93 -1.68
C LEU A 53 -5.71 -15.89 -0.92
N PHE A 54 -5.29 -15.54 0.29
CA PHE A 54 -4.37 -16.37 1.07
C PHE A 54 -5.00 -17.63 1.65
N CYS A 55 -6.32 -17.64 1.92
CA CYS A 55 -7.04 -18.86 2.29
C CYS A 55 -7.23 -19.80 1.09
N GLY A 56 -7.49 -19.27 -0.11
CA GLY A 56 -7.72 -20.06 -1.32
C GLY A 56 -6.44 -20.61 -1.96
N LEU A 57 -5.29 -20.01 -1.67
CA LEU A 57 -3.98 -20.53 -2.04
C LEU A 57 -3.57 -21.77 -1.22
N ASP A 58 -4.36 -22.13 -0.20
CA ASP A 58 -4.05 -23.22 0.71
C ASP A 58 -5.15 -24.31 0.71
N PRO A 59 -5.14 -25.25 -0.26
CA PRO A 59 -6.01 -26.43 -0.19
C PRO A 59 -5.41 -27.61 0.60
N ASN A 60 -4.18 -27.53 1.15
CA ASN A 60 -3.48 -28.71 1.71
C ASN A 60 -2.44 -28.48 2.83
N HIS A 61 -2.29 -27.28 3.40
CA HIS A 61 -1.28 -27.01 4.43
C HIS A 61 -1.95 -26.67 5.78
N PRO A 62 -1.91 -27.57 6.79
CA PRO A 62 -2.24 -27.18 8.16
C PRO A 62 -1.25 -26.10 8.64
N PRO A 63 -1.59 -25.23 9.60
CA PRO A 63 -0.70 -24.17 10.06
C PRO A 63 0.58 -24.80 10.62
N SER A 64 1.65 -24.77 9.82
CA SER A 64 2.95 -25.27 10.26
C SER A 64 3.50 -24.31 11.32
N PRO A 65 3.85 -24.78 12.52
CA PRO A 65 4.53 -23.96 13.50
C PRO A 65 5.97 -23.71 13.00
N SER A 66 6.35 -22.43 12.98
CA SER A 66 7.70 -21.85 12.99
C SER A 66 8.91 -22.77 12.77
N PRO A 67 9.94 -22.35 12.02
CA PRO A 67 11.30 -22.67 12.37
C PRO A 67 11.90 -21.50 13.17
N ALA A 68 12.16 -21.72 14.45
CA ALA A 68 13.32 -21.10 15.07
C ALA A 68 14.58 -21.54 14.30
N SER A 69 15.53 -20.62 14.15
CA SER A 69 16.90 -20.83 13.69
C SER A 69 17.12 -20.97 12.17
N ARG A 70 17.49 -19.85 11.53
CA ARG A 70 18.40 -19.89 10.37
C ARG A 70 19.54 -18.88 10.61
N GLY A 71 20.65 -19.40 11.12
CA GLY A 71 21.96 -18.80 10.86
C GLY A 71 22.34 -19.03 9.40
N GLY A 72 22.92 -18.01 8.77
CA GLY A 72 23.45 -18.06 7.40
C GLY A 72 22.81 -17.01 6.50
N GLY A 73 23.60 -16.00 6.12
CA GLY A 73 23.17 -14.80 5.41
C GLY A 73 22.82 -15.01 3.94
N ALA A 74 21.80 -15.81 3.66
CA ALA A 74 21.12 -15.82 2.38
C ALA A 74 20.00 -14.77 2.40
N PRO A 75 19.82 -13.99 1.33
CA PRO A 75 18.71 -13.04 1.26
C PRO A 75 17.39 -13.79 1.39
N ALA A 76 16.55 -13.34 2.33
CA ALA A 76 15.22 -13.89 2.57
C ALA A 76 14.38 -13.75 1.29
N THR A 77 14.34 -14.81 0.48
CA THR A 77 13.44 -14.89 -0.66
C THR A 77 12.03 -15.10 -0.11
N PRO A 78 11.05 -14.29 -0.53
CA PRO A 78 9.69 -14.42 -0.06
C PRO A 78 9.13 -15.77 -0.52
N GLU A 79 8.45 -16.47 0.39
CA GLU A 79 7.91 -17.82 0.13
C GLU A 79 6.84 -17.82 -0.97
N LEU A 80 6.16 -16.68 -1.16
CA LEU A 80 5.14 -16.46 -2.18
C LEU A 80 5.38 -15.14 -2.92
N VAL A 81 5.48 -15.20 -4.26
CA VAL A 81 5.54 -14.02 -5.14
C VAL A 81 4.26 -13.94 -5.97
N ILE A 82 3.53 -12.84 -5.83
CA ILE A 82 2.26 -12.58 -6.55
C ILE A 82 2.53 -11.59 -7.69
N PRO A 83 2.36 -11.98 -8.97
CA PRO A 83 2.48 -11.05 -10.08
C PRO A 83 1.30 -10.08 -10.10
N VAL A 84 1.59 -8.80 -10.30
CA VAL A 84 0.58 -7.75 -10.47
C VAL A 84 0.89 -6.96 -11.74
N SER A 85 0.06 -7.15 -12.78
CA SER A 85 0.27 -6.56 -14.10
C SER A 85 -0.55 -5.29 -14.37
N SER A 86 -1.61 -5.06 -13.59
CA SER A 86 -2.62 -4.03 -13.91
C SER A 86 -2.49 -2.75 -13.10
N ILE A 87 -1.47 -2.64 -12.24
CA ILE A 87 -1.23 -1.44 -11.41
C ILE A 87 0.24 -1.03 -11.49
N ARG A 88 0.49 0.27 -11.36
CA ARG A 88 1.84 0.83 -11.28
C ARG A 88 2.47 0.58 -9.92
N TYR A 89 3.79 0.59 -9.85
CA TYR A 89 4.55 0.43 -8.61
C TYR A 89 4.11 1.43 -7.53
N GLU A 90 3.97 2.71 -7.86
CA GLU A 90 3.61 3.76 -6.90
C GLU A 90 2.22 3.55 -6.31
N VAL A 91 1.29 3.06 -7.13
CA VAL A 91 -0.09 2.78 -6.71
C VAL A 91 -0.12 1.62 -5.72
N LEU A 92 0.64 0.55 -6.00
CA LEU A 92 0.76 -0.57 -5.06
C LEU A 92 1.36 -0.11 -3.73
N VAL A 93 2.44 0.67 -3.75
CA VAL A 93 3.08 1.20 -2.54
C VAL A 93 2.10 2.07 -1.74
N LEU A 94 1.31 2.91 -2.40
CA LEU A 94 0.29 3.74 -1.75
C LEU A 94 -0.77 2.88 -1.06
N VAL A 95 -1.30 1.85 -1.74
CA VAL A 95 -2.27 0.92 -1.12
C VAL A 95 -1.64 0.22 0.08
N LEU A 96 -0.41 -0.29 -0.04
CA LEU A 96 0.28 -0.94 1.07
C LEU A 96 0.51 0.00 2.25
N GLN A 97 0.97 1.23 2.00
CA GLN A 97 1.12 2.24 3.06
C GLN A 97 -0.20 2.49 3.79
N PHE A 98 -1.32 2.55 3.07
CA PHE A 98 -2.65 2.68 3.68
C PHE A 98 -3.04 1.45 4.51
N LEU A 99 -2.79 0.24 4.01
CA LEU A 99 -3.10 -0.99 4.73
C LEU A 99 -2.34 -1.09 6.06
N TYR A 100 -1.08 -0.63 6.09
CA TYR A 100 -0.22 -0.67 7.29
C TYR A 100 -0.48 0.48 8.26
N SER A 101 -0.67 1.70 7.77
CA SER A 101 -0.77 2.90 8.64
C SER A 101 -2.21 3.35 8.92
N GLY A 102 -3.17 2.94 8.09
CA GLY A 102 -4.52 3.50 8.06
C GLY A 102 -4.59 4.93 7.53
N GLN A 103 -3.49 5.50 7.05
CA GLN A 103 -3.40 6.86 6.53
C GLN A 103 -3.21 6.83 5.01
N ALA A 104 -3.92 7.70 4.31
CA ALA A 104 -3.76 7.91 2.87
C ALA A 104 -3.21 9.31 2.63
N SER A 105 -1.91 9.43 2.33
CA SER A 105 -1.37 10.68 1.79
C SER A 105 -1.57 10.69 0.27
N VAL A 106 -2.81 10.92 -0.18
CA VAL A 106 -3.08 11.25 -1.60
C VAL A 106 -2.71 12.71 -1.90
N SER A 107 -2.22 13.44 -0.90
CA SER A 107 -1.58 14.73 -1.10
C SER A 107 -0.36 14.57 -1.99
N ALA A 108 -0.39 15.25 -3.14
CA ALA A 108 0.77 15.41 -4.02
C ALA A 108 2.02 15.76 -3.18
N PRO A 109 3.21 15.24 -3.54
CA PRO A 109 4.42 15.43 -2.76
C PRO A 109 4.59 16.92 -2.45
N LYS A 110 4.72 17.25 -1.16
CA LYS A 110 4.84 18.65 -0.70
C LYS A 110 6.12 19.33 -1.20
N SER A 111 7.00 18.62 -1.90
CA SER A 111 8.27 19.15 -2.42
C SER A 111 8.89 18.35 -3.58
N GLY A 112 8.10 17.67 -4.42
CA GLY A 112 8.65 16.93 -5.57
C GLY A 112 7.68 16.83 -6.76
N PRO A 113 8.17 16.81 -8.01
CA PRO A 113 7.32 16.53 -9.17
C PRO A 113 6.72 15.12 -9.04
N LEU A 114 5.40 14.99 -9.22
CA LEU A 114 4.80 13.67 -9.44
C LEU A 114 5.47 13.00 -10.66
N PRO A 115 5.70 11.67 -10.65
CA PRO A 115 6.15 10.96 -11.84
C PRO A 115 5.18 11.24 -13.00
N GLY A 116 5.64 11.96 -14.02
CA GLY A 116 4.81 12.39 -15.16
C GLY A 116 4.37 13.87 -15.18
N CYS A 117 4.55 14.67 -14.10
CA CYS A 117 4.40 16.13 -14.19
C CYS A 117 5.74 16.79 -14.55
N GLY A 118 5.93 17.18 -15.82
CA GLY A 118 7.16 17.82 -16.31
C GLY A 118 7.28 19.33 -16.03
N THR A 119 6.26 19.98 -15.48
CA THR A 119 6.22 21.44 -15.32
C THR A 119 6.54 21.89 -13.90
N ARG A 120 7.61 22.70 -13.76
CA ARG A 120 7.95 23.46 -12.54
C ARG A 120 6.88 24.52 -12.27
N GLY A 121 5.77 24.11 -11.65
CA GLY A 121 4.63 24.99 -11.37
C GLY A 121 3.24 24.38 -11.55
N CYS A 122 3.11 23.05 -11.71
CA CYS A 122 1.79 22.43 -11.77
C CYS A 122 1.06 22.54 -10.42
N TRP A 123 -0.12 23.15 -10.44
CA TRP A 123 -1.07 23.10 -9.34
C TRP A 123 -1.69 21.71 -9.40
N HIS A 124 -1.18 20.79 -8.58
CA HIS A 124 -1.46 19.35 -8.68
C HIS A 124 -2.96 18.99 -8.58
N THR A 125 -3.83 19.93 -8.21
CA THR A 125 -5.30 19.77 -8.22
C THR A 125 -5.93 19.73 -9.62
N ARG A 126 -5.22 20.13 -10.67
CA ARG A 126 -5.68 20.05 -12.08
C ARG A 126 -4.65 19.38 -13.00
N CYS A 127 -3.65 18.70 -12.44
CA CYS A 127 -2.65 17.98 -13.22
C CYS A 127 -3.22 16.63 -13.66
N GLY A 128 -3.17 16.32 -14.96
CA GLY A 128 -3.61 15.02 -15.49
C GLY A 128 -2.99 13.84 -14.74
N ALA A 129 -1.67 13.92 -14.46
CA ALA A 129 -0.96 12.89 -13.71
C ALA A 129 -1.50 12.66 -12.28
N ALA A 130 -2.02 13.70 -11.62
CA ALA A 130 -2.64 13.57 -10.29
C ALA A 130 -4.03 12.93 -10.38
N VAL A 131 -4.80 13.28 -11.41
CA VAL A 131 -6.09 12.63 -11.71
C VAL A 131 -5.88 11.16 -12.05
N ASP A 132 -4.92 10.84 -12.91
CA ASP A 132 -4.58 9.47 -13.30
C ASP A 132 -4.12 8.65 -12.09
N LEU A 133 -3.27 9.21 -11.23
CA LEU A 133 -2.87 8.55 -9.98
C LEU A 133 -4.06 8.29 -9.06
N ALA A 134 -4.99 9.25 -8.93
CA ALA A 134 -6.20 9.06 -8.12
C ALA A 134 -7.12 7.99 -8.73
N LEU A 135 -7.29 7.95 -10.05
CA LEU A 135 -8.10 6.95 -10.73
C LEU A 135 -7.48 5.55 -10.62
N ASP A 136 -6.17 5.43 -10.82
CA ASP A 136 -5.45 4.17 -10.65
C ASP A 136 -5.55 3.68 -9.19
N THR A 137 -5.39 4.59 -8.23
CA THR A 137 -5.52 4.27 -6.80
C THR A 137 -6.93 3.81 -6.48
N LEU A 138 -7.95 4.46 -7.02
CA LEU A 138 -9.35 4.06 -6.83
C LEU A 138 -9.62 2.67 -7.43
N ALA A 139 -9.13 2.41 -8.64
CA ALA A 139 -9.25 1.11 -9.31
C ALA A 139 -8.55 0.01 -8.52
N ALA A 140 -7.32 0.24 -8.06
CA ALA A 140 -6.56 -0.68 -7.23
C ALA A 140 -7.23 -0.93 -5.88
N ALA A 141 -7.70 0.12 -5.20
CA ALA A 141 -8.39 0.00 -3.91
C ALA A 141 -9.62 -0.90 -4.02
N ARG A 142 -10.44 -0.73 -5.06
CA ARG A 142 -11.60 -1.60 -5.32
C ARG A 142 -11.19 -3.03 -5.63
N SER A 143 -10.18 -3.20 -6.49
CA SER A 143 -9.67 -4.53 -6.87
C SER A 143 -9.14 -5.31 -5.67
N PHE A 144 -8.48 -4.63 -4.74
CA PHE A 144 -7.96 -5.20 -3.50
C PHE A 144 -8.94 -5.14 -2.33
N GLY A 145 -10.20 -4.76 -2.54
CA GLY A 145 -11.23 -4.73 -1.49
C GLY A 145 -10.90 -3.79 -0.31
N VAL A 146 -10.24 -2.67 -0.58
CA VAL A 146 -9.85 -1.64 0.40
C VAL A 146 -10.81 -0.45 0.32
N GLU A 147 -12.06 -0.67 0.69
CA GLU A 147 -13.15 0.31 0.48
C GLU A 147 -12.92 1.65 1.16
N GLN A 148 -12.28 1.67 2.33
CA GLN A 148 -11.99 2.92 3.04
C GLN A 148 -11.04 3.81 2.22
N LEU A 149 -10.07 3.22 1.51
CA LEU A 149 -9.19 3.97 0.61
C LEU A 149 -9.96 4.48 -0.61
N ALA A 150 -10.84 3.66 -1.18
CA ALA A 150 -11.69 4.08 -2.30
C ALA A 150 -12.54 5.30 -1.95
N LEU A 151 -13.17 5.27 -0.76
CA LEU A 151 -13.97 6.40 -0.25
C LEU A 151 -13.10 7.65 -0.02
N LEU A 152 -11.92 7.50 0.58
CA LEU A 152 -11.01 8.63 0.81
C LEU A 152 -10.55 9.30 -0.49
N VAL A 153 -10.26 8.51 -1.53
CA VAL A 153 -9.87 9.05 -2.84
C VAL A 153 -11.04 9.78 -3.50
N GLN A 154 -12.26 9.24 -3.42
CA GLN A 154 -13.45 9.87 -3.97
C GLN A 154 -13.80 11.18 -3.25
N VAL A 155 -13.80 11.16 -1.91
CA VAL A 155 -14.19 12.30 -1.07
C VAL A 155 -13.09 13.37 -1.02
N GLY A 156 -11.82 12.95 -0.93
CA GLY A 156 -10.67 13.85 -0.95
C GLY A 156 -10.59 14.66 -2.25
N ASN A 157 -10.91 14.02 -3.38
CA ASN A 157 -11.10 14.73 -4.63
C ASN A 157 -12.25 15.76 -4.52
N GLN A 158 -13.43 15.39 -4.01
CA GLN A 158 -14.56 16.33 -3.90
C GLN A 158 -14.28 17.56 -3.03
N TYR A 159 -13.65 17.42 -1.86
CA TYR A 159 -13.33 18.56 -0.99
C TYR A 159 -12.20 19.44 -1.55
N GLN A 160 -11.23 18.89 -2.27
CA GLN A 160 -10.22 19.70 -2.96
C GLN A 160 -10.79 20.45 -4.18
N PHE A 161 -11.83 19.93 -4.84
CA PHE A 161 -12.52 20.65 -5.92
C PHE A 161 -13.42 21.78 -5.40
N HIS A 162 -14.03 21.65 -4.21
CA HIS A 162 -14.92 22.67 -3.67
C HIS A 162 -14.17 23.86 -3.04
N GLY A 163 -13.00 23.63 -2.43
CA GLY A 163 -12.19 24.69 -1.80
C GLY A 163 -11.48 25.68 -2.75
N ILE A 164 -11.68 25.54 -4.06
CA ILE A 164 -11.07 26.42 -5.10
C ILE A 164 -12.14 27.29 -5.77
N CYS A 165 -13.43 26.99 -5.59
CA CYS A 165 -14.56 27.75 -6.15
C CYS A 165 -15.17 28.76 -5.15
N SER A 166 -14.46 29.11 -4.06
CA SER A 166 -14.90 30.10 -3.06
C SER A 166 -13.85 31.19 -2.89
#